data_AF-A0ABD1U4P9-F1
#
_entry.id   AF-A0ABD1U4P9-F1
#
_cell.length_a   1.000
_cell.length_b   1.000
_cell.length_c   1.000
_cell.angle_alpha   90.00
_cell.angle_beta   90.00
_cell.angle_gamma   90.00
#
_symmetry.space_group_name_H-M   'P 1'
#
loop_
_entity.id
_entity.type
_entity.pdbx_description
1 polymer ?
#
loop_
_entity_poly.entity_id
_entity_poly.type
_entity_poly.pdbx_seq_one_letter_code
_entity_poly.pdbx_strand_id
1 'polypeptide(L)'
;MKLAQSKDEPLKDFIARFNRATLGIKDLQMYTVVTDMISGTRSRLFKMSLSKNPPDTMHELLRRGEKYVDAEEAYLITKSLKNRSEPESNKRKTWDEPALQNNRDKLTQDETK
;
A
#
# COMPACT_ATOMS: atom_id res chain seq x y z
N MET A 1 2.35 -27.16 -9.83
CA MET A 1 2.51 -26.10 -10.84
C MET A 1 3.44 -25.03 -10.27
N LYS A 2 4.56 -24.69 -10.94
CA LYS A 2 5.46 -23.63 -10.44
C LYS A 2 5.18 -22.30 -11.14
N LEU A 3 4.17 -21.56 -10.66
CA LEU A 3 3.85 -20.21 -11.12
C LEU A 3 4.14 -19.22 -9.99
N ALA A 4 4.85 -18.14 -10.29
CA ALA A 4 5.11 -17.06 -9.35
C ALA A 4 4.69 -15.72 -9.94
N GLN A 5 4.08 -14.89 -9.11
CA GLN A 5 3.71 -13.52 -9.45
C GLN A 5 4.99 -12.69 -9.58
N SER A 6 5.10 -11.98 -10.70
CA SER A 6 6.25 -11.12 -11.02
C SER A 6 6.17 -9.82 -10.20
N LYS A 7 7.29 -9.07 -10.10
CA LYS A 7 7.36 -7.86 -9.25
C LYS A 7 6.30 -6.82 -9.61
N ASP A 8 6.07 -6.62 -10.91
CA ASP A 8 5.19 -5.59 -11.46
C ASP A 8 3.90 -6.18 -12.05
N GLU A 9 3.62 -7.46 -11.76
CA GLU A 9 2.41 -8.15 -12.22
C GLU A 9 1.26 -7.92 -11.23
N PRO A 10 0.14 -7.31 -11.65
CA PRO A 10 -1.05 -7.17 -10.81
C PRO A 10 -1.59 -8.53 -10.34
N LEU A 11 -2.24 -8.57 -9.18
CA LEU A 11 -2.77 -9.81 -8.62
C LEU A 11 -3.79 -10.47 -9.57
N LYS A 12 -4.58 -9.66 -10.28
CA LYS A 12 -5.56 -10.10 -11.28
C LYS A 12 -4.92 -10.93 -12.39
N ASP A 13 -3.82 -10.45 -12.94
CA ASP A 13 -3.13 -11.10 -14.06
C ASP A 13 -2.48 -12.41 -13.62
N PHE A 14 -1.88 -12.40 -12.42
CA PHE A 14 -1.34 -13.61 -11.82
C PHE A 14 -2.43 -14.67 -11.60
N ILE A 15 -3.58 -14.31 -11.03
CA ILE A 15 -4.71 -15.24 -10.80
C ILE A 15 -5.23 -15.78 -12.14
N ALA A 16 -5.35 -14.94 -13.17
CA ALA A 16 -5.79 -15.38 -14.49
C ALA A 16 -4.83 -16.40 -15.11
N ARG A 17 -3.51 -16.15 -15.01
CA ARG A 17 -2.47 -17.09 -15.46
C ARG A 17 -2.50 -18.39 -14.66
N PHE A 18 -2.64 -18.28 -13.35
CA PHE A 18 -2.75 -19.43 -12.45
C PHE A 18 -3.94 -20.31 -12.85
N ASN A 19 -5.12 -19.71 -13.01
CA ASN A 19 -6.33 -20.43 -13.40
C ASN A 19 -6.16 -21.14 -14.76
N ARG A 20 -5.63 -20.44 -15.77
CA ARG A 20 -5.36 -21.03 -17.10
C ARG A 20 -4.43 -22.24 -17.01
N ALA A 21 -3.38 -22.15 -16.21
CA ALA A 21 -2.43 -23.24 -16.04
C ALA A 21 -3.04 -24.45 -15.28
N THR A 22 -4.09 -24.24 -14.47
CA THR A 22 -4.80 -25.33 -13.79
C THR A 22 -5.83 -26.07 -14.65
N LEU A 23 -6.42 -25.41 -15.66
CA LEU A 23 -7.51 -26.00 -16.48
C LEU A 23 -7.12 -27.25 -17.28
N GLY A 24 -5.83 -27.42 -17.59
CA GLY A 24 -5.33 -28.57 -18.35
C GLY A 24 -4.85 -29.74 -17.50
N ILE A 25 -4.89 -29.64 -16.17
CA ILE A 25 -4.31 -30.65 -15.28
C ILE A 25 -5.41 -31.61 -14.81
N LYS A 26 -5.36 -32.86 -15.27
CA LYS A 26 -6.23 -33.92 -14.79
C LYS A 26 -5.91 -34.27 -13.33
N ASP A 27 -6.93 -34.59 -12.55
CA ASP A 27 -6.82 -35.07 -11.15
C ASP A 27 -6.07 -34.11 -10.20
N LEU A 28 -6.18 -32.80 -10.48
CA LEU A 28 -5.53 -31.74 -9.72
C LEU A 28 -6.03 -31.70 -8.27
N GLN A 29 -5.13 -31.95 -7.33
CA GLN A 29 -5.44 -31.96 -5.89
C GLN A 29 -5.51 -30.54 -5.34
N MET A 30 -6.60 -30.21 -4.62
CA MET A 30 -6.82 -28.87 -4.07
C MET A 30 -5.69 -28.41 -3.15
N TYR A 31 -5.16 -29.31 -2.33
CA TYR A 31 -4.00 -29.03 -1.47
C TYR A 31 -2.80 -28.48 -2.26
N THR A 32 -2.50 -29.09 -3.40
CA THR A 32 -1.42 -28.65 -4.29
C THR A 32 -1.72 -27.29 -4.88
N VAL A 33 -2.96 -27.06 -5.32
CA VAL A 33 -3.41 -25.75 -5.84
C VAL A 33 -3.22 -24.64 -4.80
N VAL A 34 -3.71 -24.86 -3.58
CA VAL A 34 -3.63 -23.85 -2.52
C VAL A 34 -2.18 -23.57 -2.15
N THR A 35 -1.35 -24.61 -2.06
CA THR A 35 0.09 -24.48 -1.76
C THR A 35 0.82 -23.71 -2.88
N ASP A 36 0.54 -24.02 -4.14
CA ASP A 36 1.11 -23.33 -5.30
C ASP A 36 0.63 -21.87 -5.35
N MET A 37 -0.63 -21.59 -5.01
CA MET A 37 -1.15 -20.20 -4.97
C MET A 37 -0.49 -19.39 -3.85
N ILE A 38 -0.37 -19.96 -2.64
CA ILE A 38 0.25 -19.29 -1.49
C ILE A 38 1.72 -19.00 -1.78
N SER A 39 2.46 -19.96 -2.33
CA SER A 39 3.88 -19.77 -2.66
C SER A 39 4.08 -18.84 -3.85
N GLY A 40 3.17 -18.86 -4.82
CA GLY A 40 3.26 -18.08 -6.05
C GLY A 40 2.85 -16.61 -5.89
N THR A 41 1.84 -16.29 -5.08
CA THR A 41 1.35 -14.90 -4.96
C THR A 41 2.27 -14.04 -4.10
N ARG A 42 2.34 -12.74 -4.42
CA ARG A 42 3.03 -11.72 -3.64
C ARG A 42 2.14 -11.05 -2.61
N SER A 43 0.81 -11.11 -2.76
CA SER A 43 -0.14 -10.48 -1.82
C SER A 43 -0.09 -11.14 -0.44
N ARG A 44 0.45 -10.44 0.55
CA ARG A 44 0.57 -10.95 1.93
C ARG A 44 -0.79 -11.23 2.57
N LEU A 45 -1.76 -10.33 2.39
CA LEU A 45 -3.09 -10.50 2.97
C LEU A 45 -3.81 -11.70 2.34
N PHE A 46 -3.65 -11.91 1.04
CA PHE A 46 -4.22 -13.08 0.36
C PHE A 46 -3.57 -14.38 0.86
N LYS A 47 -2.23 -14.44 0.96
CA LYS A 47 -1.53 -15.60 1.55
C LYS A 47 -2.03 -15.96 2.94
N MET A 48 -2.17 -14.96 3.81
CA MET A 48 -2.67 -15.17 5.17
C MET A 48 -4.11 -15.69 5.17
N SER A 49 -4.96 -15.18 4.28
CA SER A 49 -6.35 -15.63 4.11
C SER A 49 -6.43 -17.10 3.73
N LEU A 50 -5.65 -17.51 2.73
CA LEU A 50 -5.59 -18.90 2.26
C LEU A 50 -5.00 -19.84 3.31
N SER A 51 -4.00 -19.39 4.06
CA SER A 51 -3.37 -20.21 5.11
C SER A 51 -4.28 -20.42 6.31
N LYS A 52 -5.08 -19.39 6.67
CA LYS A 52 -5.99 -19.46 7.83
C LYS A 52 -7.24 -20.27 7.54
N ASN A 53 -7.79 -20.15 6.34
CA ASN A 53 -8.98 -20.88 5.93
C ASN A 53 -8.77 -21.39 4.50
N PRO A 54 -8.10 -22.54 4.32
CA PRO A 54 -7.85 -23.10 2.99
C PRO A 54 -9.16 -23.33 2.23
N PRO A 55 -9.25 -22.94 0.94
CA PRO A 55 -10.44 -23.24 0.15
C PRO A 55 -10.49 -24.71 -0.26
N ASP A 56 -11.69 -25.28 -0.29
CA ASP A 56 -11.92 -26.69 -0.67
C ASP A 56 -12.14 -26.85 -2.18
N THR A 57 -12.45 -25.75 -2.87
CA THR A 57 -12.79 -25.75 -4.31
C THR A 57 -12.06 -24.64 -5.07
N MET A 58 -11.86 -24.85 -6.37
CA MET A 58 -11.32 -23.83 -7.27
C MET A 58 -12.21 -22.59 -7.28
N HIS A 59 -13.54 -22.76 -7.23
CA HIS A 59 -14.48 -21.65 -7.20
C HIS A 59 -14.28 -20.78 -5.97
N GLU A 60 -14.14 -21.38 -4.79
CA GLU A 60 -13.90 -20.63 -3.55
C GLU A 60 -12.55 -19.89 -3.58
N LEU A 61 -11.51 -20.55 -4.09
CA LEU A 61 -10.19 -19.96 -4.27
C LEU A 61 -10.25 -18.71 -5.17
N LEU A 62 -10.89 -18.82 -6.34
CA LEU A 62 -10.99 -17.72 -7.31
C LEU A 62 -11.86 -16.58 -6.79
N ARG A 63 -13.04 -16.88 -6.23
CA ARG A 63 -13.93 -15.89 -5.60
C ARG A 63 -13.22 -15.12 -4.49
N ARG A 64 -12.39 -15.81 -3.70
CA ARG A 64 -11.58 -15.14 -2.66
C ARG A 64 -10.49 -14.29 -3.30
N GLY A 65 -9.84 -14.78 -4.35
CA GLY A 65 -8.86 -14.02 -5.13
C GLY A 65 -9.42 -12.70 -5.66
N GLU A 66 -10.62 -12.72 -6.25
CA GLU A 66 -11.33 -11.52 -6.73
C GLU A 66 -11.46 -10.44 -5.66
N LYS A 67 -11.87 -10.80 -4.43
CA LYS A 67 -11.97 -9.84 -3.31
C LYS A 67 -10.64 -9.12 -3.01
N TYR A 68 -9.52 -9.81 -3.16
CA TYR A 68 -8.19 -9.21 -2.94
C TYR A 68 -7.71 -8.42 -4.15
N VAL A 69 -8.16 -8.76 -5.36
CA VAL A 69 -7.96 -7.93 -6.55
C VAL A 69 -8.67 -6.60 -6.38
N ASP A 70 -9.96 -6.61 -5.99
CA ASP A 70 -10.74 -5.40 -5.76
C ASP A 70 -10.09 -4.51 -4.69
N ALA A 71 -9.57 -5.11 -3.61
CA ALA A 71 -8.87 -4.39 -2.56
C ALA A 71 -7.53 -3.78 -3.04
N GLU A 72 -6.78 -4.49 -3.89
CA GLU A 72 -5.54 -3.98 -4.51
C GLU A 72 -5.84 -2.81 -5.45
N GLU A 73 -6.84 -2.94 -6.31
CA GLU A 73 -7.26 -1.89 -7.24
C GLU A 73 -7.75 -0.63 -6.49
N ALA A 74 -8.57 -0.80 -5.43
CA ALA A 74 -9.03 0.30 -4.59
C ALA A 74 -7.86 1.01 -3.87
N TYR A 75 -6.86 0.27 -3.39
CA TYR A 75 -5.66 0.84 -2.80
C TYR A 75 -4.84 1.66 -3.82
N LEU A 76 -4.70 1.18 -5.05
CA LEU A 76 -3.99 1.91 -6.10
C LEU A 76 -4.71 3.22 -6.47
N ILE A 77 -6.04 3.19 -6.59
CA ILE A 77 -6.86 4.39 -6.85
C ILE A 77 -6.66 5.41 -5.74
N THR A 78 -6.86 5.03 -4.47
CA THR A 78 -6.73 5.94 -3.32
C THR A 78 -5.32 6.53 -3.19
N LYS A 79 -4.28 5.74 -3.42
CA LYS A 79 -2.89 6.21 -3.47
C LYS A 79 -2.67 7.24 -4.58
N SER A 80 -3.20 6.98 -5.78
CA SER A 80 -3.08 7.91 -6.91
C SER A 80 -3.77 9.26 -6.64
N LEU A 81 -4.92 9.25 -5.96
CA LEU A 81 -5.63 10.47 -5.57
C LEU A 81 -4.86 11.25 -4.53
N LYS A 82 -4.32 10.59 -3.50
CA LYS A 82 -3.49 11.23 -2.47
C LYS A 82 -2.26 11.89 -3.07
N ASN A 83 -1.59 11.23 -4.00
CA ASN A 83 -0.42 11.77 -4.70
C ASN A 83 -0.76 12.96 -5.63
N ARG A 84 -2.01 13.07 -6.09
CA ARG A 84 -2.49 14.22 -6.88
C ARG A 84 -2.94 15.40 -6.01
N SER A 85 -3.09 15.17 -4.70
CA SER A 85 -3.64 16.15 -3.74
C SER A 85 -2.57 16.95 -2.99
N GLU A 86 -1.28 16.80 -3.32
CA GLU A 86 -0.24 17.72 -2.85
C GLU A 86 -0.15 18.92 -3.80
N PRO A 87 -0.70 20.10 -3.46
CA PRO A 87 -0.26 21.33 -4.09
C PRO A 87 1.15 21.61 -3.59
N GLU A 88 2.07 21.86 -4.52
CA GLU A 88 3.35 22.52 -4.27
C GLU A 88 3.11 23.84 -3.52
N SER A 89 3.07 23.80 -2.19
CA SER A 89 3.11 25.00 -1.35
C SER A 89 4.56 25.39 -1.05
N ASN A 90 5.35 25.52 -2.12
CA ASN A 90 6.64 26.20 -2.04
C ASN A 90 6.43 27.70 -2.29
N LYS A 91 5.87 28.43 -1.32
CA LYS A 91 6.06 29.88 -1.20
C LYS A 91 6.27 30.23 0.26
N ARG A 92 7.56 30.40 0.58
CA ARG A 92 8.11 31.05 1.78
C ARG A 92 7.21 32.21 2.20
N LYS A 93 6.68 32.17 3.41
CA LYS A 93 6.28 33.39 4.11
C LYS A 93 7.40 33.73 5.08
N THR A 94 8.29 34.59 4.60
CA THR A 94 9.09 35.49 5.44
C THR A 94 8.11 36.18 6.40
N TRP A 95 8.29 35.95 7.69
CA TRP A 95 7.60 36.71 8.72
C TRP A 95 8.35 38.02 8.90
N ASP A 96 7.91 39.05 8.19
CA ASP A 96 8.25 40.42 8.54
C ASP A 96 7.37 40.84 9.74
N GLU A 97 7.98 40.72 10.94
CA GLU A 97 7.92 41.61 12.13
C GLU A 97 6.56 42.07 12.74
N PRO A 98 6.48 42.31 14.09
CA PRO A 98 7.15 43.48 14.67
C PRO A 98 7.67 43.39 16.12
N ALA A 99 8.76 44.14 16.34
CA ALA A 99 9.06 44.96 17.52
C ALA A 99 9.00 44.28 18.91
N LEU A 100 10.11 43.65 19.31
CA LEU A 100 10.45 43.53 20.72
C LEU A 100 11.31 44.74 21.13
N GLN A 101 10.65 45.64 21.85
CA GLN A 101 11.16 46.77 22.61
C GLN A 101 12.47 46.39 23.32
N ASN A 102 13.58 46.91 22.82
CA ASN A 102 14.88 46.84 23.47
C ASN A 102 15.17 48.22 24.04
N ASN A 103 15.19 48.36 25.37
CA ASN A 103 15.83 49.47 26.08
C ASN A 103 15.97 49.08 27.56
N ARG A 104 16.98 48.24 27.82
CA ARG A 104 17.64 48.17 29.13
C ARG A 104 18.98 48.86 28.98
N ASP A 105 19.41 49.53 30.04
CA ASP A 105 20.70 50.22 30.25
C ASP A 105 20.57 51.74 29.98
N LYS A 106 20.82 52.68 30.90
CA LYS A 106 21.64 52.67 32.12
C LYS A 106 21.14 53.68 33.15
N LEU A 107 21.16 53.24 34.40
CA LEU A 107 21.24 54.04 35.61
C LEU A 107 22.70 54.51 35.76
N THR A 108 22.96 55.83 35.81
CA THR A 108 23.91 56.48 36.74
C THR A 108 23.94 58.00 36.53
N GLN A 109 23.62 58.70 37.63
CA GLN A 109 24.24 59.92 38.19
C GLN A 109 24.68 61.04 37.22
N ASP A 110 24.20 62.25 37.46
CA ASP A 110 24.94 63.20 38.32
C ASP A 110 24.04 64.37 38.73
N GLU A 111 24.02 64.65 40.03
CA GLU A 111 23.55 65.92 40.59
C GLU A 111 24.59 66.99 40.25
N THR A 112 24.21 68.20 39.85
CA THR A 112 24.70 69.43 40.50
C THR A 112 24.14 70.71 39.87
N LYS A 113 23.50 71.47 40.75
CA LYS A 113 23.57 72.93 40.95
C LYS A 113 22.95 73.89 39.93
#